data_AF-A0A9D7YF70-F1
#
_entry.id   AF-A0A9D7YF70-F1
#
_cell.length_a   1.000
_cell.length_b   1.000
_cell.length_c   1.000
_cell.angle_alpha   90.00
_cell.angle_beta   90.00
_cell.angle_gamma   90.00
#
_symmetry.space_group_name_H-M   'P 1'
#
loop_
_entity.id
_entity.type
_entity.pdbx_description
1 polymer ?
#
loop_
_entity_poly.entity_id
_entity_poly.type
_entity_poly.pdbx_seq_one_letter_code
_entity_poly.pdbx_strand_id
1 'polypeptide(L)'
;MRNILTIAITLLCAIMSLQAQQLGDLSGRNLILNDGGVAGGTKNTVLIAPQDAATQLVSYTVLLPAVAAPAVNAVLQVSAVAGTTATLSWTVAPSLSNASVFEEETAASLNIRRRTPFISGVQGVPGLGAFDAQGRRALAAQTATGQYSGILSGSNNTASGNYSLSLGGLTNTSTADYSTIVNGTANTVSGASSFVLVGSTNSVTGAGSGVIAGTTNTVGGDASLVLTGNSHSVVGANSVVLGGRSLTVNSGNTMIWSGTLTAFSVTAGNSAFFHNADVLLTNANSTASRLIFLEPNATATYPAAGANFAAFRAGVMAADNVYTLPTAVGTVGQVLKITAVAGTDATLEWQSDGGATGVQDVNVNADNQVVVVAAGTTYLRLTSNGAPGARTVTFTPAVGVLNGQVLVVRTIAVAPGNGVEFIDGGGAPDEFQLSGNFLPQNNDTITFVWDAGTTTWLEVARRNN
;
A
#
# COMPACT_ATOMS: atom_id res chain seq x y z
N MET A 1 53.86 -1.60 -16.25
CA MET A 1 52.44 -1.97 -16.10
C MET A 1 52.30 -3.39 -16.60
N ARG A 2 51.99 -4.34 -15.69
CA ARG A 2 51.99 -5.78 -15.96
C ARG A 2 50.66 -6.18 -16.62
N ASN A 3 50.74 -6.74 -17.82
CA ASN A 3 49.59 -7.35 -18.49
C ASN A 3 49.37 -8.75 -17.90
N ILE A 4 48.22 -8.99 -17.27
CA ILE A 4 47.78 -10.32 -16.81
C ILE A 4 46.69 -10.77 -17.79
N LEU A 5 46.96 -11.85 -18.52
CA LEU A 5 46.02 -12.52 -19.41
C LEU A 5 45.46 -13.74 -18.67
N THR A 6 44.19 -13.70 -18.27
CA THR A 6 43.50 -14.84 -17.65
C THR A 6 42.85 -15.67 -18.75
N ILE A 7 43.32 -16.91 -18.96
CA ILE A 7 42.74 -17.86 -19.91
C ILE A 7 41.96 -18.91 -19.12
N ALA A 8 40.63 -18.95 -19.26
CA ALA A 8 39.79 -20.03 -18.75
C ALA A 8 39.65 -21.13 -19.82
N ILE A 9 40.02 -22.36 -19.48
CA ILE A 9 39.87 -23.56 -20.33
C ILE A 9 38.73 -24.39 -19.75
N THR A 10 37.66 -24.62 -20.52
CA THR A 10 36.57 -25.56 -20.16
C THR A 10 36.70 -26.83 -21.01
N LEU A 11 37.02 -27.95 -20.35
CA LEU A 11 36.99 -29.30 -20.94
C LEU A 11 35.59 -29.90 -20.69
N LEU A 12 34.88 -30.32 -21.74
CA LEU A 12 33.63 -31.08 -21.63
C LEU A 12 33.94 -32.57 -21.84
N CYS A 13 33.80 -33.40 -20.81
CA CYS A 13 33.77 -34.86 -20.94
C CYS A 13 32.42 -35.38 -20.45
N ALA A 14 31.81 -36.28 -21.21
CA ALA A 14 30.56 -36.94 -20.87
C ALA A 14 30.83 -38.26 -20.10
N ILE A 15 30.01 -38.49 -19.09
CA ILE A 15 29.63 -39.77 -18.42
C ILE A 15 30.52 -40.31 -17.26
N MET A 16 29.95 -40.15 -16.05
CA MET A 16 29.96 -40.94 -14.80
C MET A 16 31.27 -41.30 -14.08
N SER A 17 31.57 -40.59 -12.98
CA SER A 17 31.28 -41.01 -11.59
C SER A 17 31.91 -40.01 -10.59
N LEU A 18 31.29 -39.87 -9.42
CA LEU A 18 31.63 -38.94 -8.33
C LEU A 18 33.13 -38.99 -7.94
N GLN A 19 33.80 -37.85 -7.94
CA GLN A 19 34.50 -37.28 -6.78
C GLN A 19 34.93 -35.83 -7.04
N ALA A 20 34.72 -34.98 -6.05
CA ALA A 20 35.05 -33.57 -6.08
C ALA A 20 36.57 -33.35 -6.06
N GLN A 21 37.11 -32.62 -7.04
CA GLN A 21 38.15 -31.62 -6.83
C GLN A 21 38.38 -30.87 -8.14
N GLN A 22 38.31 -29.54 -8.08
CA GLN A 22 38.77 -28.67 -9.16
C GLN A 22 40.30 -28.81 -9.24
N LEU A 23 40.76 -29.78 -10.01
CA LEU A 23 42.17 -30.01 -10.34
C LEU A 23 42.52 -29.13 -11.54
N GLY A 24 43.04 -27.93 -11.25
CA GLY A 24 43.97 -27.30 -12.16
C GLY A 24 45.23 -28.16 -12.17
N ASP A 25 45.37 -28.99 -13.20
CA ASP A 25 46.56 -29.80 -13.43
C ASP A 25 47.14 -29.43 -14.80
N LEU A 26 48.16 -28.58 -14.77
CA LEU A 26 49.12 -28.45 -15.86
C LEU A 26 50.51 -28.68 -15.27
N SER A 27 50.89 -29.95 -15.20
CA SER A 27 52.22 -30.39 -14.82
C SER A 27 52.98 -30.85 -16.08
N GLY A 28 54.26 -30.48 -16.22
CA GLY A 28 55.20 -31.31 -17.00
C GLY A 28 55.83 -30.81 -18.29
N ARG A 29 56.20 -29.53 -18.37
CA ARG A 29 57.37 -28.98 -19.11
C ARG A 29 57.24 -27.47 -19.07
N ASN A 30 58.37 -26.75 -19.17
CA ASN A 30 58.33 -25.33 -19.51
C ASN A 30 57.46 -25.16 -20.76
N LEU A 31 56.30 -24.51 -20.62
CA LEU A 31 55.58 -24.00 -21.77
C LEU A 31 56.38 -22.79 -22.28
N ILE A 32 57.29 -23.03 -23.22
CA ILE A 32 58.00 -21.96 -23.93
C ILE A 32 57.04 -21.43 -24.99
N LEU A 33 56.34 -20.34 -24.69
CA LEU A 33 55.63 -19.57 -25.71
C LEU A 33 56.67 -18.70 -26.43
N ASN A 34 57.10 -19.18 -27.59
CA ASN A 34 58.06 -18.51 -28.47
C ASN A 34 57.25 -17.68 -29.48
N ASP A 35 57.29 -16.35 -29.38
CA ASP A 35 56.49 -15.40 -30.18
C ASP A 35 56.94 -15.26 -31.65
N GLY A 36 57.58 -16.28 -32.21
CA GLY A 36 58.01 -16.29 -33.61
C GLY A 36 59.33 -15.54 -33.90
N GLY A 37 60.09 -15.15 -32.88
CA GLY A 37 61.41 -14.54 -33.08
C GLY A 37 62.44 -15.47 -33.77
N VAL A 38 63.21 -14.92 -34.70
CA VAL A 38 64.36 -15.58 -35.36
C VAL A 38 65.40 -15.96 -34.30
N ALA A 39 66.00 -17.15 -34.41
CA ALA A 39 66.94 -17.68 -33.43
C ALA A 39 68.09 -16.69 -33.11
N GLY A 40 68.22 -16.26 -31.84
CA GLY A 40 69.35 -15.47 -31.34
C GLY A 40 69.04 -14.16 -30.58
N GLY A 41 67.79 -13.70 -30.53
CA GLY A 41 67.40 -12.46 -29.82
C GLY A 41 66.93 -12.63 -28.37
N THR A 42 67.01 -11.55 -27.58
CA THR A 42 66.60 -11.49 -26.16
C THR A 42 65.07 -11.61 -25.99
N LYS A 43 64.62 -12.56 -25.18
CA LYS A 43 63.21 -12.96 -25.03
C LYS A 43 62.60 -12.44 -23.72
N ASN A 44 61.38 -11.91 -23.77
CA ASN A 44 60.60 -11.61 -22.58
C ASN A 44 60.04 -12.93 -21.99
N THR A 45 60.42 -13.27 -20.76
CA THR A 45 60.16 -14.59 -20.16
C THR A 45 59.18 -14.46 -18.99
N VAL A 46 58.10 -15.24 -18.99
CA VAL A 46 57.24 -15.45 -17.81
C VAL A 46 57.53 -16.85 -17.28
N LEU A 47 57.93 -16.93 -16.01
CA LEU A 47 58.38 -18.15 -15.34
C LEU A 47 57.30 -18.58 -14.32
N ILE A 48 56.79 -19.81 -14.44
CA ILE A 48 55.94 -20.42 -13.41
C ILE A 48 56.50 -21.82 -13.15
N ALA A 49 56.94 -22.09 -11.91
CA ALA A 49 57.57 -23.34 -11.50
C ALA A 49 56.62 -24.19 -10.63
N PRO A 50 56.49 -25.51 -10.87
CA PRO A 50 55.72 -26.41 -10.02
C PRO A 50 56.51 -26.95 -8.81
N GLN A 51 55.80 -27.46 -7.81
CA GLN A 51 56.31 -27.76 -6.45
C GLN A 51 57.08 -29.09 -6.31
N ASP A 52 56.96 -30.06 -7.24
CA ASP A 52 57.70 -31.35 -7.18
C ASP A 52 58.08 -31.91 -8.57
N ALA A 53 59.35 -31.81 -8.94
CA ALA A 53 59.88 -32.07 -10.29
C ALA A 53 60.33 -33.52 -10.57
N ALA A 54 60.17 -34.45 -9.62
CA ALA A 54 60.88 -35.73 -9.65
C ALA A 54 60.22 -36.87 -10.46
N THR A 55 58.95 -36.76 -10.88
CA THR A 55 58.19 -37.91 -11.44
C THR A 55 57.65 -37.71 -12.86
N GLN A 56 57.92 -36.59 -13.52
CA GLN A 56 57.34 -36.27 -14.82
C GLN A 56 58.37 -36.34 -15.97
N LEU A 57 58.34 -37.43 -16.75
CA LEU A 57 59.31 -37.74 -17.82
C LEU A 57 58.80 -37.40 -19.23
N VAL A 58 57.49 -37.25 -19.41
CA VAL A 58 56.88 -36.95 -20.70
C VAL A 58 56.64 -35.47 -20.80
N SER A 59 56.85 -34.97 -21.98
CA SER A 59 57.18 -33.60 -22.13
C SER A 59 56.46 -33.13 -23.42
N TYR A 60 55.74 -31.99 -23.31
CA TYR A 60 54.81 -31.46 -24.32
C TYR A 60 55.33 -30.20 -25.04
N THR A 61 54.89 -29.96 -26.27
CA THR A 61 55.29 -28.81 -27.11
C THR A 61 54.04 -28.13 -27.67
N VAL A 62 54.00 -26.80 -27.66
CA VAL A 62 52.95 -26.02 -28.31
C VAL A 62 53.58 -25.12 -29.38
N LEU A 63 53.17 -25.28 -30.63
CA LEU A 63 53.64 -24.45 -31.75
C LEU A 63 52.65 -23.31 -31.98
N LEU A 64 53.10 -22.06 -31.78
CA LEU A 64 52.32 -20.86 -32.10
C LEU A 64 52.33 -20.60 -33.61
N PRO A 65 51.30 -19.92 -34.16
CA PRO A 65 51.32 -19.47 -35.55
C PRO A 65 52.49 -18.50 -35.76
N ALA A 66 53.20 -18.63 -36.88
CA ALA A 66 54.32 -17.76 -37.25
C ALA A 66 53.89 -16.34 -37.66
N VAL A 67 52.58 -16.09 -37.76
CA VAL A 67 52.00 -14.81 -38.17
C VAL A 67 51.25 -14.17 -37.01
N ALA A 68 51.25 -12.85 -36.95
CA ALA A 68 50.48 -12.10 -35.95
C ALA A 68 48.97 -12.36 -36.10
N ALA A 69 48.21 -12.04 -35.05
CA ALA A 69 46.75 -12.15 -35.06
C ALA A 69 46.17 -11.39 -36.27
N PRO A 70 45.43 -12.05 -37.17
CA PRO A 70 44.96 -11.43 -38.40
C PRO A 70 43.83 -10.41 -38.18
N ALA A 71 43.18 -10.42 -37.02
CA ALA A 71 42.10 -9.50 -36.66
C ALA A 71 41.90 -9.44 -35.13
N VAL A 72 41.18 -8.41 -34.65
CA VAL A 72 40.87 -8.20 -33.22
C VAL A 72 40.05 -9.35 -32.60
N ASN A 73 39.35 -10.13 -33.41
CA ASN A 73 38.54 -11.29 -33.00
C ASN A 73 39.20 -12.65 -33.33
N ALA A 74 40.50 -12.67 -33.63
CA ALA A 74 41.22 -13.92 -33.88
C ALA A 74 41.55 -14.64 -32.56
N VAL A 75 41.32 -15.96 -32.52
CA VAL A 75 41.66 -16.83 -31.39
C VAL A 75 42.60 -17.93 -31.84
N LEU A 76 43.47 -18.40 -30.94
CA LEU A 76 44.34 -19.55 -31.19
C LEU A 76 43.56 -20.83 -30.96
N GLN A 77 43.44 -21.66 -31.99
CA GLN A 77 42.83 -22.99 -31.91
C GLN A 77 43.87 -24.06 -32.22
N VAL A 78 43.79 -25.19 -31.53
CA VAL A 78 44.59 -26.38 -31.89
C VAL A 78 44.17 -26.85 -33.27
N SER A 79 45.06 -26.72 -34.25
CA SER A 79 44.85 -27.12 -35.64
C SER A 79 45.31 -28.54 -35.92
N ALA A 80 46.26 -29.05 -35.14
CA ALA A 80 46.77 -30.42 -35.25
C ALA A 80 47.41 -30.86 -33.93
N VAL A 81 47.32 -32.15 -33.64
CA VAL A 81 48.06 -32.81 -32.54
C VAL A 81 48.86 -33.96 -33.15
N ALA A 82 50.18 -33.96 -32.92
CA ALA A 82 51.09 -35.02 -33.35
C ALA A 82 52.00 -35.41 -32.17
N GLY A 83 51.78 -36.61 -31.63
CA GLY A 83 52.48 -37.06 -30.42
C GLY A 83 52.23 -36.12 -29.24
N THR A 84 53.29 -35.57 -28.65
CA THR A 84 53.21 -34.59 -27.56
C THR A 84 53.23 -33.13 -28.03
N THR A 85 53.07 -32.88 -29.34
CA THR A 85 53.08 -31.53 -29.94
C THR A 85 51.68 -31.10 -30.38
N ALA A 86 51.19 -29.97 -29.88
CA ALA A 86 49.99 -29.30 -30.36
C ALA A 86 50.37 -28.10 -31.23
N THR A 87 49.81 -28.00 -32.44
CA THR A 87 49.98 -26.82 -33.31
C THR A 87 48.76 -25.91 -33.17
N LEU A 88 49.00 -24.63 -32.97
CA LEU A 88 47.97 -23.60 -32.90
C LEU A 88 47.91 -22.84 -34.23
N SER A 89 46.70 -22.54 -34.69
CA SER A 89 46.43 -21.66 -35.83
C SER A 89 45.48 -20.55 -35.41
N TRP A 90 45.56 -19.37 -36.04
CA TRP A 90 44.55 -18.35 -35.88
C TRP A 90 43.25 -18.78 -36.55
N THR A 91 42.16 -18.76 -35.78
CA THR A 91 40.80 -18.88 -36.27
C THR A 91 40.08 -17.55 -36.02
N VAL A 92 39.33 -17.06 -37.01
CA VAL A 92 38.54 -15.82 -36.90
C VAL A 92 37.07 -16.19 -36.99
N ALA A 93 36.20 -15.58 -36.18
CA ALA A 93 34.75 -15.77 -36.34
C ALA A 93 34.32 -15.40 -37.78
N PRO A 94 33.44 -16.19 -38.46
CA PRO A 94 32.51 -17.16 -37.88
C PRO A 94 32.93 -18.64 -38.01
N SER A 95 34.15 -18.97 -38.42
CA SER A 95 34.55 -20.38 -38.68
C SER A 95 34.75 -21.24 -37.41
N LEU A 96 34.40 -20.70 -36.23
CA LEU A 96 34.38 -21.44 -34.97
C LEU A 96 33.10 -22.28 -34.90
N SER A 97 33.21 -23.59 -35.15
CA SER A 97 32.10 -24.55 -35.00
C SER A 97 31.82 -24.95 -33.55
N ASN A 98 32.60 -24.42 -32.60
CA ASN A 98 32.41 -24.64 -31.16
C ASN A 98 31.64 -23.47 -30.54
N ALA A 99 30.69 -23.79 -29.67
CA ALA A 99 29.98 -22.84 -28.82
C ALA A 99 30.89 -22.34 -27.67
N SER A 100 32.12 -21.92 -27.98
CA SER A 100 33.06 -21.41 -27.00
C SER A 100 32.60 -20.06 -26.49
N VAL A 101 32.49 -19.96 -25.17
CA VAL A 101 32.22 -18.74 -24.44
C VAL A 101 33.56 -18.15 -24.02
N PHE A 102 33.83 -16.91 -24.41
CA PHE A 102 35.04 -16.18 -24.01
C PHE A 102 34.65 -15.03 -23.08
N GLU A 103 35.57 -14.66 -22.18
CA GLU A 103 35.45 -13.48 -21.34
C GLU A 103 36.51 -12.46 -21.77
N GLU A 104 36.07 -11.23 -21.99
CA GLU A 104 36.90 -10.12 -22.45
C GLU A 104 36.95 -9.03 -21.38
N GLU A 105 38.14 -8.55 -21.09
CA GLU A 105 38.38 -7.34 -20.31
C GLU A 105 38.84 -6.21 -21.23
N THR A 106 38.24 -5.02 -21.05
CA THR A 106 38.75 -3.78 -21.64
C THR A 106 40.00 -3.35 -20.88
N ALA A 107 41.09 -3.06 -21.58
CA ALA A 107 42.36 -2.71 -20.97
C ALA A 107 42.21 -1.63 -19.88
N ALA A 108 42.81 -1.88 -18.71
CA ALA A 108 42.80 -1.02 -17.54
C ALA A 108 41.40 -0.68 -16.98
N SER A 109 40.35 -1.41 -17.37
CA SER A 109 38.97 -1.12 -16.97
C SER A 109 38.42 -2.12 -15.96
N LEU A 110 39.12 -3.22 -15.61
CA LEU A 110 38.67 -4.21 -14.62
C LEU A 110 37.27 -4.80 -14.92
N ASN A 111 36.81 -4.68 -16.15
CA ASN A 111 35.48 -5.12 -16.56
C ASN A 111 35.57 -6.52 -17.18
N ILE A 112 34.46 -7.26 -17.15
CA ILE A 112 34.38 -8.59 -17.75
C ILE A 112 33.12 -8.65 -18.59
N ARG A 113 33.27 -9.00 -19.87
CA ARG A 113 32.16 -9.23 -20.77
C ARG A 113 32.22 -10.62 -21.37
N ARG A 114 31.08 -11.31 -21.37
CA ARG A 114 30.90 -12.55 -22.12
C ARG A 114 30.77 -12.27 -23.62
N ARG A 115 31.60 -12.95 -24.41
CA ARG A 115 31.58 -13.00 -25.88
C ARG A 115 31.27 -14.44 -26.32
N THR A 116 30.36 -14.61 -27.27
CA THR A 116 30.16 -15.88 -27.99
C THR A 116 30.02 -15.58 -29.48
N PRO A 117 30.22 -16.57 -30.38
CA PRO A 117 29.86 -16.44 -31.79
C PRO A 117 28.36 -16.12 -32.02
N PHE A 118 27.51 -16.32 -31.00
CA PHE A 118 26.05 -16.16 -31.06
C PHE A 118 25.54 -14.80 -30.56
N ILE A 119 26.41 -13.88 -30.12
CA ILE A 119 26.01 -12.50 -29.84
C ILE A 119 25.95 -11.74 -31.18
N SER A 120 24.80 -11.79 -31.85
CA SER A 120 24.56 -11.02 -33.07
C SER A 120 24.35 -9.53 -32.75
N GLY A 121 25.30 -8.63 -33.06
CA GLY A 121 25.04 -7.19 -33.01
C GLY A 121 26.24 -6.29 -32.64
N VAL A 122 26.05 -4.98 -32.82
CA VAL A 122 26.97 -3.91 -32.41
C VAL A 122 27.16 -3.96 -30.89
N GLN A 123 28.42 -3.98 -30.42
CA GLN A 123 28.74 -4.08 -29.00
C GLN A 123 28.96 -2.67 -28.42
N GLY A 124 28.24 -2.30 -27.36
CA GLY A 124 28.62 -1.15 -26.52
C GLY A 124 29.91 -1.43 -25.75
N VAL A 125 30.41 -0.49 -24.95
CA VAL A 125 31.61 -0.71 -24.12
C VAL A 125 31.17 -0.85 -22.65
N PRO A 126 31.52 -1.94 -21.94
CA PRO A 126 31.21 -2.06 -20.52
C PRO A 126 31.92 -0.97 -19.70
N GLY A 127 31.29 -0.51 -18.63
CA GLY A 127 31.86 0.49 -17.72
C GLY A 127 33.08 -0.04 -16.96
N LEU A 128 33.80 0.84 -16.27
CA LEU A 128 34.89 0.47 -15.35
C LEU A 128 34.36 -0.47 -14.25
N GLY A 129 34.95 -1.65 -14.10
CA GLY A 129 34.57 -2.67 -13.12
C GLY A 129 33.25 -3.39 -13.41
N ALA A 130 32.66 -3.19 -14.59
CA ALA A 130 31.35 -3.76 -14.92
C ALA A 130 31.43 -5.25 -15.28
N PHE A 131 30.36 -6.00 -15.02
CA PHE A 131 30.21 -7.40 -15.40
C PHE A 131 29.04 -7.56 -16.37
N ASP A 132 29.25 -8.13 -17.55
CA ASP A 132 28.19 -8.30 -18.56
C ASP A 132 28.21 -9.68 -19.22
N ALA A 133 27.43 -10.60 -18.66
CA ALA A 133 27.38 -12.02 -19.00
C ALA A 133 26.12 -12.47 -19.77
N GLN A 134 25.28 -11.54 -20.23
CA GLN A 134 24.07 -11.90 -21.00
C GLN A 134 24.41 -12.63 -22.32
N GLY A 135 23.52 -13.53 -22.73
CA GLY A 135 23.75 -14.44 -23.86
C GLY A 135 23.51 -13.82 -25.23
N ARG A 136 22.71 -12.75 -25.33
CA ARG A 136 22.37 -12.09 -26.61
C ARG A 136 22.07 -10.60 -26.42
N ARG A 137 22.34 -9.82 -27.47
CA ARG A 137 21.98 -8.40 -27.61
C ARG A 137 21.39 -8.17 -29.00
N ALA A 138 20.59 -7.12 -29.15
CA ALA A 138 20.12 -6.59 -30.42
C ALA A 138 20.65 -5.17 -30.68
N LEU A 139 21.01 -4.42 -29.63
CA LEU A 139 21.49 -3.04 -29.69
C LEU A 139 22.76 -2.85 -28.87
N ALA A 140 23.62 -1.89 -29.25
CA ALA A 140 24.85 -1.58 -28.50
C ALA A 140 24.59 -1.12 -27.06
N ALA A 141 23.48 -0.38 -26.85
CA ALA A 141 23.07 0.12 -25.54
C ALA A 141 22.72 -1.00 -24.53
N GLN A 142 22.48 -2.23 -24.98
CA GLN A 142 22.18 -3.38 -24.13
C GLN A 142 23.48 -3.94 -23.53
N THR A 143 24.16 -3.11 -22.77
CA THR A 143 25.48 -3.38 -22.17
C THR A 143 25.47 -2.86 -20.74
N ALA A 144 26.29 -3.46 -19.88
CA ALA A 144 26.57 -2.94 -18.53
C ALA A 144 27.54 -1.73 -18.62
N THR A 145 27.05 -0.54 -19.01
CA THR A 145 27.90 0.63 -19.30
C THR A 145 28.23 1.49 -18.08
N GLY A 146 27.47 1.35 -16.98
CA GLY A 146 27.71 2.10 -15.74
C GLY A 146 28.94 1.59 -14.99
N GLN A 147 29.56 2.44 -14.17
CA GLN A 147 30.69 2.02 -13.33
C GLN A 147 30.22 0.95 -12.34
N TYR A 148 30.95 -0.16 -12.23
CA TYR A 148 30.61 -1.32 -11.38
C TYR A 148 29.19 -1.87 -11.60
N SER A 149 28.63 -1.67 -12.79
CA SER A 149 27.31 -2.19 -13.16
C SER A 149 27.36 -3.67 -13.52
N GLY A 150 26.22 -4.36 -13.45
CA GLY A 150 26.13 -5.80 -13.64
C GLY A 150 24.98 -6.23 -14.53
N ILE A 151 25.25 -7.16 -15.45
CA ILE A 151 24.26 -7.98 -16.13
C ILE A 151 24.72 -9.43 -16.04
N LEU A 152 24.01 -10.30 -15.31
CA LEU A 152 24.51 -11.65 -15.02
C LEU A 152 24.01 -12.70 -16.01
N SER A 153 22.85 -12.51 -16.62
CA SER A 153 22.23 -13.47 -17.53
C SER A 153 21.19 -12.82 -18.46
N GLY A 154 20.48 -13.65 -19.21
CA GLY A 154 19.35 -13.23 -20.04
C GLY A 154 19.76 -12.70 -21.42
N SER A 155 18.90 -11.85 -21.99
CA SER A 155 19.08 -11.30 -23.34
C SER A 155 18.57 -9.86 -23.41
N ASN A 156 19.27 -9.03 -24.17
CA ASN A 156 18.86 -7.67 -24.53
C ASN A 156 18.69 -6.73 -23.32
N ASN A 157 19.42 -6.97 -22.23
CA ASN A 157 19.33 -6.18 -21.00
C ASN A 157 20.33 -5.00 -21.03
N THR A 158 19.98 -3.93 -20.33
CA THR A 158 20.78 -2.71 -20.15
C THR A 158 20.98 -2.45 -18.66
N ALA A 159 22.22 -2.11 -18.28
CA ALA A 159 22.57 -1.64 -16.93
C ALA A 159 23.55 -0.47 -17.08
N SER A 160 23.02 0.76 -17.13
CA SER A 160 23.80 1.95 -17.53
C SER A 160 24.04 2.96 -16.42
N GLY A 161 23.30 2.86 -15.30
CA GLY A 161 23.59 3.65 -14.10
C GLY A 161 24.78 3.06 -13.32
N ASN A 162 25.46 3.88 -12.52
CA ASN A 162 26.56 3.41 -11.69
C ASN A 162 26.04 2.47 -10.61
N TYR A 163 26.75 1.37 -10.36
CA TYR A 163 26.33 0.30 -9.45
C TYR A 163 24.97 -0.32 -9.78
N SER A 164 24.44 -0.11 -10.99
CA SER A 164 23.17 -0.67 -11.41
C SER A 164 23.29 -2.16 -11.73
N LEU A 165 22.20 -2.90 -11.55
CA LEU A 165 22.16 -4.34 -11.75
C LEU A 165 20.94 -4.74 -12.57
N SER A 166 21.14 -5.58 -13.59
CA SER A 166 20.09 -6.32 -14.28
C SER A 166 20.47 -7.80 -14.24
N LEU A 167 20.02 -8.53 -13.21
CA LEU A 167 20.49 -9.89 -12.93
C LEU A 167 20.14 -10.87 -14.07
N GLY A 168 18.98 -10.71 -14.73
CA GLY A 168 18.60 -11.55 -15.85
C GLY A 168 17.37 -11.07 -16.61
N GLY A 169 16.68 -12.01 -17.27
CA GLY A 169 15.44 -11.76 -18.01
C GLY A 169 15.66 -11.27 -19.45
N LEU A 170 14.61 -10.68 -20.02
CA LEU A 170 14.58 -10.25 -21.41
C LEU A 170 14.26 -8.75 -21.50
N THR A 171 15.10 -7.97 -22.19
CA THR A 171 14.81 -6.55 -22.49
C THR A 171 14.63 -5.63 -21.28
N ASN A 172 15.24 -5.95 -20.14
CA ASN A 172 15.20 -5.11 -18.94
C ASN A 172 16.18 -3.94 -19.04
N THR A 173 15.81 -2.77 -18.52
CA THR A 173 16.58 -1.54 -18.63
C THR A 173 16.73 -0.85 -17.27
N SER A 174 17.93 -0.95 -16.69
CA SER A 174 18.33 -0.30 -15.44
C SER A 174 19.25 0.87 -15.76
N THR A 175 18.84 2.11 -15.49
CA THR A 175 19.50 3.33 -16.02
C THR A 175 19.92 4.34 -14.96
N ALA A 176 19.44 4.20 -13.74
CA ALA A 176 19.80 5.10 -12.65
C ALA A 176 20.85 4.50 -11.73
N ASP A 177 21.50 5.34 -10.93
CA ASP A 177 22.49 4.88 -9.98
C ASP A 177 21.84 3.98 -8.92
N TYR A 178 22.50 2.86 -8.60
CA TYR A 178 22.01 1.82 -7.69
C TYR A 178 20.68 1.17 -8.09
N SER A 179 20.19 1.37 -9.32
CA SER A 179 18.94 0.74 -9.75
C SER A 179 19.11 -0.76 -10.00
N THR A 180 18.11 -1.56 -9.61
CA THR A 180 18.19 -3.02 -9.70
C THR A 180 16.98 -3.64 -10.38
N ILE A 181 17.22 -4.53 -11.34
CA ILE A 181 16.21 -5.44 -11.90
C ILE A 181 16.68 -6.87 -11.66
N VAL A 182 15.90 -7.68 -10.95
CA VAL A 182 16.30 -9.06 -10.64
C VAL A 182 15.89 -10.02 -11.77
N ASN A 183 14.65 -9.97 -12.26
CA ASN A 183 14.24 -10.76 -13.41
C ASN A 183 13.01 -10.19 -14.11
N GLY A 184 12.54 -10.85 -15.16
CA GLY A 184 11.32 -10.51 -15.87
C GLY A 184 11.56 -10.03 -17.29
N THR A 185 10.53 -9.39 -17.87
CA THR A 185 10.54 -8.97 -19.26
C THR A 185 10.19 -7.50 -19.41
N ALA A 186 11.00 -6.75 -20.15
CA ALA A 186 10.71 -5.36 -20.53
C ALA A 186 10.45 -4.42 -19.34
N ASN A 187 11.10 -4.65 -18.19
CA ASN A 187 11.01 -3.74 -17.05
C ASN A 187 12.01 -2.59 -17.22
N THR A 188 11.65 -1.39 -16.77
CA THR A 188 12.49 -0.20 -16.80
C THR A 188 12.60 0.39 -15.39
N VAL A 189 13.83 0.63 -14.93
CA VAL A 189 14.11 1.35 -13.69
C VAL A 189 15.04 2.52 -14.00
N SER A 190 14.54 3.73 -13.76
CA SER A 190 15.26 4.99 -13.97
C SER A 190 15.18 5.92 -12.76
N GLY A 191 14.61 5.47 -11.63
CA GLY A 191 14.75 6.11 -10.33
C GLY A 191 16.01 5.63 -9.60
N ALA A 192 16.73 6.55 -8.95
CA ALA A 192 17.93 6.22 -8.18
C ALA A 192 17.57 5.35 -6.97
N SER A 193 18.40 4.33 -6.69
CA SER A 193 18.18 3.35 -5.61
C SER A 193 16.81 2.63 -5.69
N SER A 194 16.24 2.54 -6.88
CA SER A 194 14.94 1.91 -7.11
C SER A 194 15.08 0.51 -7.69
N PHE A 195 13.99 -0.26 -7.68
CA PHE A 195 14.07 -1.65 -8.15
C PHE A 195 12.81 -2.22 -8.78
N VAL A 196 13.00 -3.25 -9.61
CA VAL A 196 11.97 -4.22 -9.98
C VAL A 196 12.49 -5.62 -9.64
N LEU A 197 11.80 -6.35 -8.76
CA LEU A 197 12.23 -7.69 -8.40
C LEU A 197 11.85 -8.69 -9.51
N VAL A 198 10.57 -8.84 -9.82
CA VAL A 198 10.09 -9.67 -10.95
C VAL A 198 8.90 -9.03 -11.65
N GLY A 199 8.55 -9.52 -12.85
CA GLY A 199 7.34 -9.12 -13.56
C GLY A 199 7.57 -8.75 -15.01
N SER A 200 6.61 -8.06 -15.61
CA SER A 200 6.67 -7.65 -17.01
C SER A 200 6.24 -6.20 -17.18
N THR A 201 6.90 -5.47 -18.09
CA THR A 201 6.50 -4.12 -18.51
C THR A 201 6.29 -3.11 -17.38
N ASN A 202 6.98 -3.27 -16.26
CA ASN A 202 6.93 -2.30 -15.16
C ASN A 202 7.89 -1.12 -15.42
N SER A 203 7.51 0.08 -15.00
CA SER A 203 8.31 1.31 -15.10
C SER A 203 8.43 1.98 -13.74
N VAL A 204 9.66 2.15 -13.25
CA VAL A 204 9.95 2.74 -11.94
C VAL A 204 10.85 3.96 -12.13
N THR A 205 10.29 5.14 -11.91
CA THR A 205 10.94 6.44 -12.18
C THR A 205 11.17 7.27 -10.92
N GLY A 206 10.36 7.07 -9.85
CA GLY A 206 10.57 7.73 -8.55
C GLY A 206 11.82 7.20 -7.84
N ALA A 207 12.52 8.03 -7.08
CA ALA A 207 13.71 7.65 -6.32
C ALA A 207 13.34 6.78 -5.11
N GLY A 208 14.17 5.77 -4.78
CA GLY A 208 13.95 4.86 -3.66
C GLY A 208 12.64 4.06 -3.73
N SER A 209 12.11 3.86 -4.94
CA SER A 209 10.81 3.24 -5.18
C SER A 209 10.95 1.84 -5.78
N GLY A 210 9.86 1.08 -5.88
CA GLY A 210 9.97 -0.23 -6.52
C GLY A 210 8.70 -0.97 -6.83
N VAL A 211 8.88 -2.07 -7.55
CA VAL A 211 7.86 -3.07 -7.84
C VAL A 211 8.39 -4.44 -7.43
N ILE A 212 7.68 -5.14 -6.56
CA ILE A 212 8.05 -6.50 -6.14
C ILE A 212 7.63 -7.50 -7.21
N ALA A 213 6.37 -7.44 -7.66
CA ALA A 213 5.85 -8.28 -8.73
C ALA A 213 4.76 -7.54 -9.52
N GLY A 214 4.34 -8.15 -10.64
CA GLY A 214 3.18 -7.68 -11.40
C GLY A 214 3.49 -7.30 -12.84
N THR A 215 2.54 -6.64 -13.49
CA THR A 215 2.63 -6.33 -14.92
C THR A 215 2.11 -4.94 -15.24
N THR A 216 2.84 -4.18 -16.06
CA THR A 216 2.41 -2.84 -16.54
C THR A 216 2.19 -1.83 -15.40
N ASN A 217 2.93 -1.95 -14.29
CA ASN A 217 2.85 -0.97 -13.21
C ASN A 217 3.82 0.19 -13.47
N THR A 218 3.37 1.42 -13.24
CA THR A 218 4.19 2.64 -13.32
C THR A 218 4.28 3.28 -11.94
N VAL A 219 5.50 3.48 -11.44
CA VAL A 219 5.80 4.08 -10.12
C VAL A 219 6.64 5.33 -10.34
N GLY A 220 5.99 6.50 -10.28
CA GLY A 220 6.63 7.82 -10.41
C GLY A 220 6.78 8.59 -9.12
N GLY A 221 6.00 8.27 -8.08
CA GLY A 221 6.18 8.87 -6.75
C GLY A 221 7.45 8.36 -6.06
N ASP A 222 8.21 9.26 -5.46
CA ASP A 222 9.39 8.91 -4.66
C ASP A 222 8.99 8.08 -3.45
N ALA A 223 9.88 7.17 -3.02
CA ALA A 223 9.69 6.27 -1.88
C ALA A 223 8.38 5.45 -1.92
N SER A 224 7.89 5.14 -3.12
CA SER A 224 6.65 4.37 -3.32
C SER A 224 6.90 2.92 -3.70
N LEU A 225 5.92 2.06 -3.42
CA LEU A 225 6.05 0.61 -3.60
C LEU A 225 4.77 0.01 -4.21
N VAL A 226 4.94 -0.85 -5.20
CA VAL A 226 3.88 -1.77 -5.65
C VAL A 226 4.30 -3.18 -5.28
N LEU A 227 3.51 -3.84 -4.44
CA LEU A 227 3.77 -5.23 -4.05
C LEU A 227 3.43 -6.20 -5.19
N THR A 228 2.26 -6.05 -5.78
CA THR A 228 1.78 -6.89 -6.89
C THR A 228 0.67 -6.18 -7.65
N GLY A 229 0.12 -6.86 -8.65
CA GLY A 229 -1.03 -6.41 -9.42
C GLY A 229 -0.68 -5.98 -10.84
N ASN A 230 -1.65 -5.36 -11.49
CA ASN A 230 -1.54 -5.02 -12.90
C ASN A 230 -2.04 -3.61 -13.19
N SER A 231 -1.33 -2.91 -14.08
CA SER A 231 -1.74 -1.61 -14.62
C SER A 231 -1.93 -0.53 -13.54
N HIS A 232 -1.12 -0.54 -12.48
CA HIS A 232 -1.13 0.52 -11.48
C HIS A 232 -0.34 1.75 -11.96
N SER A 233 -0.77 2.94 -11.54
CA SER A 233 -0.05 4.21 -11.73
C SER A 233 0.09 4.91 -10.38
N VAL A 234 1.30 4.98 -9.85
CA VAL A 234 1.59 5.56 -8.53
C VAL A 234 2.39 6.84 -8.71
N VAL A 235 1.72 7.99 -8.63
CA VAL A 235 2.31 9.33 -8.80
C VAL A 235 2.58 9.97 -7.44
N GLY A 236 1.72 9.72 -6.44
CA GLY A 236 1.91 10.20 -5.07
C GLY A 236 3.14 9.59 -4.40
N ALA A 237 4.01 10.43 -3.83
CA ALA A 237 5.17 9.99 -3.05
C ALA A 237 4.76 9.25 -1.76
N ASN A 238 5.65 8.43 -1.20
CA ASN A 238 5.44 7.67 0.03
C ASN A 238 4.17 6.79 -0.01
N SER A 239 3.86 6.17 -1.14
CA SER A 239 2.62 5.42 -1.32
C SER A 239 2.86 3.94 -1.55
N VAL A 240 1.95 3.09 -1.06
CA VAL A 240 2.03 1.64 -1.19
C VAL A 240 0.77 1.10 -1.85
N VAL A 241 0.95 0.40 -2.98
CA VAL A 241 -0.10 -0.41 -3.58
C VAL A 241 0.13 -1.87 -3.19
N LEU A 242 -0.78 -2.40 -2.40
CA LEU A 242 -0.71 -3.76 -1.88
C LEU A 242 -1.10 -4.80 -2.94
N GLY A 243 -1.96 -4.43 -3.89
CA GLY A 243 -2.39 -5.28 -5.00
C GLY A 243 -3.67 -4.77 -5.67
N GLY A 244 -4.17 -5.55 -6.63
CA GLY A 244 -5.38 -5.25 -7.40
C GLY A 244 -5.08 -5.03 -8.88
N ARG A 245 -5.94 -4.26 -9.57
CA ARG A 245 -5.74 -3.87 -10.97
C ARG A 245 -6.19 -2.44 -11.22
N SER A 246 -5.49 -1.73 -12.11
CA SER A 246 -5.91 -0.42 -12.64
C SER A 246 -6.12 0.67 -11.58
N LEU A 247 -5.27 0.67 -10.53
CA LEU A 247 -5.31 1.71 -9.49
C LEU A 247 -4.42 2.89 -9.87
N THR A 248 -4.94 4.11 -9.73
CA THR A 248 -4.18 5.35 -9.90
C THR A 248 -4.08 6.10 -8.58
N VAL A 249 -2.87 6.28 -8.04
CA VAL A 249 -2.60 6.98 -6.79
C VAL A 249 -1.96 8.34 -7.09
N ASN A 250 -2.76 9.40 -7.06
CA ASN A 250 -2.29 10.75 -7.41
C ASN A 250 -1.68 11.51 -6.22
N SER A 251 -2.15 11.23 -5.01
CA SER A 251 -1.74 11.93 -3.79
C SER A 251 -0.89 11.06 -2.88
N GLY A 252 0.09 11.69 -2.24
CA GLY A 252 1.09 11.00 -1.42
C GLY A 252 0.57 10.50 -0.07
N ASN A 253 1.41 9.72 0.60
CA ASN A 253 1.14 9.10 1.90
C ASN A 253 -0.11 8.21 1.87
N THR A 254 -0.23 7.39 0.83
CA THR A 254 -1.42 6.56 0.57
C THR A 254 -1.08 5.08 0.63
N MET A 255 -1.94 4.28 1.26
CA MET A 255 -1.90 2.83 1.11
C MET A 255 -3.19 2.35 0.45
N ILE A 256 -3.12 1.43 -0.51
CA ILE A 256 -4.33 0.92 -1.17
C ILE A 256 -4.26 -0.57 -1.51
N TRP A 257 -5.38 -1.25 -1.30
CA TRP A 257 -5.71 -2.54 -1.89
C TRP A 257 -7.07 -2.46 -2.59
N SER A 258 -7.26 -3.22 -3.66
CA SER A 258 -8.55 -3.38 -4.31
C SER A 258 -8.90 -4.84 -4.54
N GLY A 259 -10.10 -5.23 -4.13
CA GLY A 259 -10.66 -6.56 -4.37
C GLY A 259 -11.30 -6.72 -5.75
N THR A 260 -11.34 -5.65 -6.56
CA THR A 260 -11.93 -5.66 -7.89
C THR A 260 -10.90 -5.43 -8.97
N LEU A 261 -11.32 -5.76 -10.19
CA LEU A 261 -10.54 -5.56 -11.40
C LEU A 261 -10.87 -4.24 -12.13
N THR A 262 -11.70 -3.39 -11.52
CA THR A 262 -12.16 -2.11 -12.06
C THR A 262 -11.16 -1.00 -11.75
N ALA A 263 -11.04 -0.04 -12.65
CA ALA A 263 -10.17 1.12 -12.41
C ALA A 263 -10.69 1.95 -11.23
N PHE A 264 -9.78 2.41 -10.38
CA PHE A 264 -10.09 3.28 -9.26
C PHE A 264 -8.96 4.31 -9.06
N SER A 265 -9.32 5.56 -8.80
CA SER A 265 -8.37 6.65 -8.63
C SER A 265 -8.46 7.25 -7.23
N VAL A 266 -7.31 7.32 -6.57
CA VAL A 266 -7.13 8.00 -5.30
C VAL A 266 -6.60 9.40 -5.55
N THR A 267 -7.37 10.41 -5.15
CA THR A 267 -7.03 11.83 -5.25
C THR A 267 -6.77 12.48 -3.89
N ALA A 268 -7.21 11.88 -2.79
CA ALA A 268 -6.90 12.32 -1.43
C ALA A 268 -5.67 11.58 -0.88
N GLY A 269 -4.76 12.29 -0.23
CA GLY A 269 -3.59 11.71 0.43
C GLY A 269 -3.83 11.37 1.90
N ASN A 270 -2.78 10.92 2.59
CA ASN A 270 -2.79 10.59 4.03
C ASN A 270 -3.89 9.59 4.42
N SER A 271 -4.11 8.56 3.59
CA SER A 271 -5.26 7.67 3.74
C SER A 271 -4.91 6.22 3.36
N ALA A 272 -5.57 5.28 4.04
CA ALA A 272 -5.54 3.86 3.69
C ALA A 272 -6.88 3.46 3.06
N PHE A 273 -6.82 2.83 1.89
CA PHE A 273 -7.99 2.44 1.11
C PHE A 273 -8.08 0.92 1.00
N PHE A 274 -9.23 0.39 1.40
CA PHE A 274 -9.65 -0.99 1.14
C PHE A 274 -10.82 -0.93 0.16
N HIS A 275 -10.52 -0.89 -1.14
CA HIS A 275 -11.53 -0.69 -2.17
C HIS A 275 -12.25 -2.01 -2.48
N ASN A 276 -13.58 -2.01 -2.29
CA ASN A 276 -14.43 -3.19 -2.49
C ASN A 276 -13.92 -4.42 -1.71
N ALA A 277 -13.70 -4.21 -0.42
CA ALA A 277 -13.17 -5.17 0.53
C ALA A 277 -13.89 -5.04 1.87
N ASP A 278 -14.08 -6.16 2.57
CA ASP A 278 -14.37 -6.14 4.00
C ASP A 278 -13.07 -6.08 4.81
N VAL A 279 -13.10 -5.38 5.95
CA VAL A 279 -11.99 -5.34 6.91
C VAL A 279 -12.36 -6.19 8.12
N LEU A 280 -11.75 -7.36 8.24
CA LEU A 280 -12.05 -8.33 9.30
C LEU A 280 -11.01 -8.25 10.43
N LEU A 281 -11.48 -8.06 11.67
CA LEU A 281 -10.67 -8.13 12.88
C LEU A 281 -10.90 -9.47 13.60
N THR A 282 -10.15 -10.50 13.23
CA THR A 282 -10.33 -11.87 13.74
C THR A 282 -9.54 -12.13 15.03
N ASN A 283 -9.84 -13.24 15.71
CA ASN A 283 -9.10 -13.74 16.88
C ASN A 283 -9.22 -15.27 17.00
N ALA A 284 -8.21 -15.91 17.60
CA ALA A 284 -8.19 -17.35 17.89
C ALA A 284 -7.85 -17.65 19.37
N ASN A 285 -7.88 -16.62 20.22
CA ASN A 285 -7.48 -16.66 21.63
C ASN A 285 -8.66 -16.34 22.56
N SER A 286 -9.90 -16.49 22.06
CA SER A 286 -11.14 -16.19 22.79
C SER A 286 -11.25 -14.74 23.27
N THR A 287 -10.49 -13.80 22.67
CA THR A 287 -10.49 -12.38 23.02
C THR A 287 -10.72 -11.54 21.77
N ALA A 288 -11.85 -10.84 21.70
CA ALA A 288 -12.17 -9.99 20.55
C ALA A 288 -11.20 -8.80 20.40
N SER A 289 -10.78 -8.58 19.15
CA SER A 289 -9.99 -7.42 18.72
C SER A 289 -10.80 -6.13 18.80
N ARG A 290 -10.11 -4.97 18.71
CA ARG A 290 -10.72 -3.64 18.76
C ARG A 290 -10.41 -2.84 17.52
N LEU A 291 -11.38 -2.08 17.02
CA LEU A 291 -11.13 -0.89 16.20
C LEU A 291 -10.95 0.30 17.14
N ILE A 292 -9.82 1.00 17.06
CA ILE A 292 -9.40 2.02 18.04
C ILE A 292 -9.27 3.39 17.36
N PHE A 293 -9.77 4.44 18.01
CA PHE A 293 -9.66 5.84 17.62
C PHE A 293 -8.99 6.63 18.75
N LEU A 294 -7.79 7.11 18.49
CA LEU A 294 -7.02 7.88 19.47
C LEU A 294 -7.53 9.32 19.55
N GLU A 295 -7.46 9.91 20.74
CA GLU A 295 -7.60 11.35 20.87
C GLU A 295 -6.43 12.09 20.19
N PRO A 296 -6.56 13.39 19.86
CA PRO A 296 -5.47 14.17 19.31
C PRO A 296 -4.22 14.09 20.18
N ASN A 297 -3.10 13.70 19.58
CA ASN A 297 -1.83 13.52 20.27
C ASN A 297 -0.67 14.03 19.40
N ALA A 298 0.31 14.68 20.03
CA ALA A 298 1.47 15.28 19.37
C ALA A 298 2.79 14.52 19.63
N THR A 299 2.79 13.39 20.33
CA THR A 299 4.01 12.61 20.59
C THR A 299 4.37 11.69 19.43
N ALA A 300 5.67 11.47 19.21
CA ALA A 300 6.20 10.57 18.18
C ALA A 300 6.23 9.09 18.59
N THR A 301 5.56 8.71 19.68
CA THR A 301 5.63 7.35 20.25
C THR A 301 4.24 6.87 20.64
N TYR A 302 3.90 5.65 20.24
CA TYR A 302 2.63 5.00 20.52
C TYR A 302 2.79 3.77 21.45
N PRO A 303 1.92 3.60 22.46
CA PRO A 303 0.97 4.59 22.95
C PRO A 303 1.71 5.69 23.73
N ALA A 304 1.22 6.93 23.67
CA ALA A 304 1.75 7.98 24.52
C ALA A 304 1.28 7.81 25.95
N ALA A 305 2.15 8.12 26.91
CA ALA A 305 1.80 8.07 28.32
C ALA A 305 0.62 9.03 28.59
N GLY A 306 -0.48 8.49 29.14
CA GLY A 306 -1.68 9.24 29.46
C GLY A 306 -2.65 9.49 28.29
N ALA A 307 -2.37 9.00 27.07
CA ALA A 307 -3.30 9.16 25.95
C ALA A 307 -4.52 8.23 26.06
N ASN A 308 -5.70 8.79 25.78
CA ASN A 308 -6.97 8.09 25.75
C ASN A 308 -7.40 7.71 24.33
N PHE A 309 -8.35 6.77 24.23
CA PHE A 309 -8.95 6.36 22.97
C PHE A 309 -10.42 5.95 23.15
N ALA A 310 -11.20 6.09 22.09
CA ALA A 310 -12.48 5.41 21.93
C ALA A 310 -12.29 4.14 21.09
N ALA A 311 -13.05 3.08 21.34
CA ALA A 311 -12.91 1.84 20.57
C ALA A 311 -14.22 1.06 20.45
N PHE A 312 -14.36 0.32 19.36
CA PHE A 312 -15.41 -0.68 19.17
C PHE A 312 -14.82 -2.08 19.36
N ARG A 313 -15.56 -2.95 20.05
CA ARG A 313 -15.20 -4.35 20.31
C ARG A 313 -16.45 -5.22 20.19
N ALA A 314 -16.32 -6.36 19.54
CA ALA A 314 -17.39 -7.35 19.47
C ALA A 314 -17.61 -8.03 20.84
N GLY A 315 -18.87 -8.25 21.21
CA GLY A 315 -19.27 -9.13 22.31
C GLY A 315 -19.41 -10.59 21.85
N VAL A 316 -19.71 -11.49 22.79
CA VAL A 316 -20.14 -12.86 22.44
C VAL A 316 -21.58 -12.80 21.96
N MET A 317 -21.88 -13.35 20.78
CA MET A 317 -23.18 -13.25 20.11
C MET A 317 -23.63 -14.63 19.60
N ALA A 318 -24.95 -14.86 19.54
CA ALA A 318 -25.55 -16.12 19.07
C ALA A 318 -25.77 -16.16 17.55
N ALA A 319 -25.78 -15.00 16.91
CA ALA A 319 -25.88 -14.80 15.46
C ALA A 319 -25.10 -13.53 15.08
N ASP A 320 -24.92 -13.31 13.77
CA ASP A 320 -24.35 -12.07 13.26
C ASP A 320 -25.27 -10.90 13.58
N ASN A 321 -24.72 -9.71 13.80
CA ASN A 321 -25.49 -8.47 14.00
C ASN A 321 -24.94 -7.41 13.06
N VAL A 322 -25.74 -6.96 12.09
CA VAL A 322 -25.33 -5.99 11.07
C VAL A 322 -26.09 -4.69 11.27
N TYR A 323 -25.39 -3.56 11.28
CA TYR A 323 -25.96 -2.23 11.48
C TYR A 323 -25.72 -1.35 10.26
N THR A 324 -26.78 -0.95 9.58
CA THR A 324 -26.72 -0.03 8.44
C THR A 324 -26.84 1.42 8.95
N LEU A 325 -25.85 2.25 8.64
CA LEU A 325 -25.80 3.67 9.05
C LEU A 325 -26.78 4.53 8.23
N PRO A 326 -27.19 5.70 8.76
CA PRO A 326 -28.02 6.65 8.01
C PRO A 326 -27.27 7.21 6.79
N THR A 327 -28.04 7.67 5.80
CA THR A 327 -27.52 8.23 4.53
C THR A 327 -27.12 9.71 4.62
N ALA A 328 -27.38 10.38 5.74
CA ALA A 328 -27.08 11.79 5.96
C ALA A 328 -26.61 12.04 7.41
N VAL A 329 -25.95 13.18 7.62
CA VAL A 329 -25.60 13.67 8.96
C VAL A 329 -26.86 14.09 9.73
N GLY A 330 -26.86 13.87 11.05
CA GLY A 330 -27.94 14.29 11.94
C GLY A 330 -27.88 15.79 12.25
N THR A 331 -28.94 16.27 12.89
CA THR A 331 -29.03 17.61 13.46
C THR A 331 -28.79 17.59 14.97
N VAL A 332 -28.50 18.76 15.55
CA VAL A 332 -28.30 18.89 17.00
C VAL A 332 -29.52 18.36 17.77
N GLY A 333 -29.30 17.50 18.77
CA GLY A 333 -30.37 16.86 19.55
C GLY A 333 -30.85 15.51 18.98
N GLN A 334 -30.21 15.00 17.92
CA GLN A 334 -30.50 13.68 17.39
C GLN A 334 -29.47 12.62 17.82
N VAL A 335 -29.93 11.39 17.95
CA VAL A 335 -29.13 10.19 18.22
C VAL A 335 -29.46 9.10 17.20
N LEU A 336 -28.54 8.16 16.99
CA LEU A 336 -28.79 6.99 16.16
C LEU A 336 -29.74 6.03 16.90
N LYS A 337 -30.89 5.71 16.29
CA LYS A 337 -31.84 4.71 16.78
C LYS A 337 -32.10 3.64 15.73
N ILE A 338 -32.35 2.41 16.18
CA ILE A 338 -32.82 1.32 15.29
C ILE A 338 -34.27 1.62 14.90
N THR A 339 -34.53 1.77 13.61
CA THR A 339 -35.88 2.04 13.08
C THR A 339 -36.53 0.83 12.43
N ALA A 340 -35.72 -0.12 11.95
CA ALA A 340 -36.20 -1.37 11.37
C ALA A 340 -35.21 -2.52 11.65
N VAL A 341 -35.75 -3.74 11.78
CA VAL A 341 -34.97 -4.98 11.90
C VAL A 341 -35.55 -6.01 10.93
N ALA A 342 -34.71 -6.55 10.05
CA ALA A 342 -35.04 -7.65 9.15
C ALA A 342 -34.07 -8.82 9.41
N GLY A 343 -34.50 -9.82 10.19
CA GLY A 343 -33.61 -10.88 10.64
C GLY A 343 -32.51 -10.32 11.57
N THR A 344 -31.25 -10.42 11.14
CA THR A 344 -30.07 -9.92 11.86
C THR A 344 -29.57 -8.55 11.37
N ASP A 345 -30.25 -7.95 10.38
CA ASP A 345 -29.91 -6.64 9.83
C ASP A 345 -30.77 -5.55 10.50
N ALA A 346 -30.12 -4.61 11.19
CA ALA A 346 -30.73 -3.44 11.79
C ALA A 346 -30.42 -2.19 10.95
N THR A 347 -31.46 -1.38 10.67
CA THR A 347 -31.31 -0.06 10.03
C THR A 347 -31.32 1.03 11.10
N LEU A 348 -30.32 1.91 11.06
CA LEU A 348 -30.17 3.05 11.97
C LEU A 348 -30.57 4.36 11.27
N GLU A 349 -31.28 5.22 11.99
CA GLU A 349 -31.60 6.59 11.54
C GLU A 349 -31.34 7.61 12.65
N TRP A 350 -31.08 8.86 12.25
CA TRP A 350 -31.05 9.99 13.18
C TRP A 350 -32.45 10.33 13.64
N GLN A 351 -32.70 10.19 14.94
CA GLN A 351 -33.98 10.55 15.55
C GLN A 351 -33.74 11.44 16.75
N SER A 352 -34.65 12.39 16.97
CA SER A 352 -34.62 13.23 18.16
C SER A 352 -34.60 12.34 19.41
N ASP A 353 -33.76 12.68 20.37
CA ASP A 353 -33.70 12.01 21.67
C ASP A 353 -34.93 12.30 22.55
N GLY A 354 -35.85 13.14 22.08
CA GLY A 354 -36.99 13.67 22.85
C GLY A 354 -36.65 14.94 23.62
N GLY A 355 -35.43 15.46 23.45
CA GLY A 355 -34.87 16.62 24.13
C GLY A 355 -34.54 16.35 25.60
N ALA A 356 -33.55 17.06 26.14
CA ALA A 356 -33.48 17.31 27.57
C ALA A 356 -34.80 17.97 28.03
N THR A 357 -35.17 17.82 29.31
CA THR A 357 -36.43 18.34 29.86
C THR A 357 -36.56 19.84 29.61
N GLY A 358 -37.36 20.25 28.60
CA GLY A 358 -37.60 21.65 28.31
C GLY A 358 -38.52 22.23 29.37
N VAL A 359 -37.98 23.11 30.23
CA VAL A 359 -38.76 23.79 31.26
C VAL A 359 -39.18 25.16 30.77
N GLN A 360 -40.50 25.38 30.64
CA GLN A 360 -41.08 26.67 30.31
C GLN A 360 -41.71 27.29 31.56
N ASP A 361 -41.37 28.54 31.87
CA ASP A 361 -42.00 29.32 32.94
C ASP A 361 -43.01 30.31 32.34
N VAL A 362 -44.22 30.36 32.89
CA VAL A 362 -45.27 31.28 32.46
C VAL A 362 -45.92 31.93 33.67
N ASN A 363 -46.01 33.26 33.64
CA ASN A 363 -46.79 34.02 34.61
C ASN A 363 -48.20 34.26 34.05
N VAL A 364 -49.20 33.78 34.79
CA VAL A 364 -50.62 33.92 34.46
C VAL A 364 -51.13 35.21 35.11
N ASN A 365 -51.28 36.26 34.30
CA ASN A 365 -51.56 37.63 34.70
C ASN A 365 -52.84 38.21 34.07
N ALA A 366 -53.56 37.44 33.26
CA ALA A 366 -54.91 37.73 32.79
C ALA A 366 -55.84 36.53 33.03
N ASP A 367 -57.15 36.78 33.15
CA ASP A 367 -58.14 35.71 33.01
C ASP A 367 -58.29 35.34 31.53
N ASN A 368 -58.65 34.10 31.24
CA ASN A 368 -58.68 33.51 29.89
C ASN A 368 -57.35 33.68 29.11
N GLN A 369 -56.22 33.47 29.79
CA GLN A 369 -54.89 33.64 29.20
C GLN A 369 -54.51 32.42 28.35
N VAL A 370 -54.21 32.67 27.06
CA VAL A 370 -53.64 31.65 26.17
C VAL A 370 -52.16 31.46 26.49
N VAL A 371 -51.76 30.23 26.78
CA VAL A 371 -50.37 29.82 27.01
C VAL A 371 -49.88 29.04 25.80
N VAL A 372 -48.90 29.60 25.08
CA VAL A 372 -48.27 28.90 23.96
C VAL A 372 -47.20 27.94 24.50
N VAL A 373 -47.39 26.63 24.31
CA VAL A 373 -46.43 25.60 24.72
C VAL A 373 -45.31 25.53 23.69
N ALA A 374 -44.11 25.96 24.05
CA ALA A 374 -42.97 25.96 23.14
C ALA A 374 -42.55 24.54 22.74
N ALA A 375 -42.06 24.36 21.50
CA ALA A 375 -41.58 23.07 21.02
C ALA A 375 -40.47 22.51 21.94
N GLY A 376 -40.54 21.21 22.25
CA GLY A 376 -39.62 20.55 23.19
C GLY A 376 -39.91 20.81 24.68
N THR A 377 -40.94 21.58 25.04
CA THR A 377 -41.36 21.73 26.45
C THR A 377 -41.98 20.44 26.96
N THR A 378 -41.36 19.84 27.97
CA THR A 378 -41.89 18.67 28.68
C THR A 378 -42.30 19.00 30.12
N TYR A 379 -41.93 20.20 30.61
CA TYR A 379 -42.32 20.70 31.92
C TYR A 379 -42.73 22.17 31.86
N LEU A 380 -43.98 22.50 32.21
CA LEU A 380 -44.51 23.86 32.23
C LEU A 380 -44.78 24.29 33.67
N ARG A 381 -44.22 25.43 34.08
CA ARG A 381 -44.44 26.05 35.40
C ARG A 381 -45.36 27.25 35.23
N LEU A 382 -46.58 27.15 35.76
CA LEU A 382 -47.52 28.26 35.78
C LEU A 382 -47.46 28.96 37.14
N THR A 383 -47.13 30.24 37.14
CA THR A 383 -47.20 31.09 38.33
C THR A 383 -48.40 32.02 38.21
N SER A 384 -49.27 32.09 39.22
CA SER A 384 -50.39 33.04 39.24
C SER A 384 -50.40 33.81 40.55
N ASN A 385 -50.69 35.11 40.49
CA ASN A 385 -50.88 35.95 41.67
C ASN A 385 -52.32 35.93 42.21
N GLY A 386 -53.23 35.18 41.56
CA GLY A 386 -54.54 34.87 42.10
C GLY A 386 -55.56 36.02 42.15
N ALA A 387 -55.39 37.13 41.41
CA ALA A 387 -56.32 38.26 41.44
C ALA A 387 -56.78 38.74 40.03
N PRO A 388 -58.10 38.92 39.80
CA PRO A 388 -59.21 38.36 40.59
C PRO A 388 -59.19 36.81 40.48
N GLY A 389 -59.71 36.10 41.49
CA GLY A 389 -59.42 34.67 41.75
C GLY A 389 -59.54 33.70 40.57
N ALA A 390 -58.81 32.58 40.66
CA ALA A 390 -58.77 31.47 39.70
C ALA A 390 -58.78 31.89 38.20
N ARG A 391 -57.60 32.23 37.66
CA ARG A 391 -57.48 32.65 36.25
C ARG A 391 -57.57 31.44 35.34
N THR A 392 -58.52 31.44 34.41
CA THR A 392 -58.61 30.38 33.39
C THR A 392 -57.46 30.51 32.40
N VAL A 393 -56.89 29.37 32.00
CA VAL A 393 -55.92 29.29 30.90
C VAL A 393 -56.41 28.37 29.80
N THR A 394 -55.85 28.52 28.60
CA THR A 394 -55.91 27.53 27.53
C THR A 394 -54.52 27.33 26.96
N PHE A 395 -54.23 26.14 26.44
CA PHE A 395 -52.91 25.83 25.88
C PHE A 395 -52.97 25.67 24.38
N THR A 396 -52.10 26.38 23.67
CA THR A 396 -51.92 26.22 22.23
C THR A 396 -50.52 25.69 21.96
N PRO A 397 -50.33 24.60 21.21
CA PRO A 397 -48.99 24.12 20.86
C PRO A 397 -48.29 25.08 19.90
N ALA A 398 -47.01 25.35 20.11
CA ALA A 398 -46.18 25.99 19.09
C ALA A 398 -45.92 25.01 17.92
N VAL A 399 -45.50 25.56 16.78
CA VAL A 399 -45.01 24.76 15.65
C VAL A 399 -43.85 23.88 16.13
N GLY A 400 -43.99 22.55 16.00
CA GLY A 400 -42.98 21.57 16.39
C GLY A 400 -43.29 20.72 17.64
N VAL A 401 -44.44 20.92 18.29
CA VAL A 401 -44.95 19.96 19.28
C VAL A 401 -45.35 18.66 18.57
N LEU A 402 -44.82 17.53 19.04
CA LEU A 402 -45.02 16.21 18.39
C LEU A 402 -46.31 15.54 18.89
N ASN A 403 -46.96 14.76 18.01
CA ASN A 403 -48.08 13.91 18.44
C ASN A 403 -47.61 12.92 19.52
N GLY A 404 -48.35 12.80 20.61
CA GLY A 404 -47.98 11.98 21.76
C GLY A 404 -46.98 12.65 22.73
N GLN A 405 -46.64 13.93 22.54
CA GLN A 405 -45.75 14.64 23.46
C GLN A 405 -46.40 14.77 24.84
N VAL A 406 -45.68 14.32 25.87
CA VAL A 406 -46.09 14.44 27.27
C VAL A 406 -45.67 15.81 27.81
N LEU A 407 -46.61 16.51 28.44
CA LEU A 407 -46.38 17.78 29.12
C LEU A 407 -46.76 17.65 30.58
N VAL A 408 -45.79 17.79 31.48
CA VAL A 408 -46.06 17.90 32.92
C VAL A 408 -46.21 19.37 33.27
N VAL A 409 -47.35 19.74 33.85
CA VAL A 409 -47.60 21.11 34.30
C VAL A 409 -47.56 21.15 35.82
N ARG A 410 -46.88 22.15 36.38
CA ARG A 410 -46.91 22.46 37.81
C ARG A 410 -47.45 23.86 38.03
N THR A 411 -48.38 23.97 38.97
CA THR A 411 -48.93 25.26 39.40
C THR A 411 -48.20 25.77 40.63
N ILE A 412 -47.87 27.06 40.61
CA ILE A 412 -47.33 27.84 41.72
C ILE A 412 -48.37 28.92 42.05
N ALA A 413 -49.17 28.65 43.08
CA ALA A 413 -50.26 29.53 43.52
C ALA A 413 -49.89 30.19 44.86
N VAL A 414 -50.31 31.45 45.03
CA VAL A 414 -50.05 32.23 46.25
C VAL A 414 -50.94 31.81 47.44
N ALA A 415 -52.11 31.22 47.19
CA ALA A 415 -53.01 30.65 48.20
C ALA A 415 -54.02 29.66 47.56
N PRO A 416 -54.65 28.75 48.33
CA PRO A 416 -55.71 27.87 47.84
C PRO A 416 -56.86 28.65 47.21
N GLY A 417 -57.34 28.22 46.03
CA GLY A 417 -58.41 28.90 45.28
C GLY A 417 -57.97 30.19 44.54
N ASN A 418 -56.73 30.66 44.75
CA ASN A 418 -56.18 31.88 44.14
C ASN A 418 -55.07 31.55 43.14
N GLY A 419 -55.37 30.63 42.21
CA GLY A 419 -54.39 30.03 41.30
C GLY A 419 -54.75 30.16 39.81
N VAL A 420 -54.38 29.13 39.06
CA VAL A 420 -54.81 28.89 37.68
C VAL A 420 -55.97 27.91 37.71
N GLU A 421 -56.93 28.06 36.80
CA GLU A 421 -58.00 27.11 36.58
C GLU A 421 -57.88 26.50 35.18
N PHE A 422 -58.04 25.19 35.11
CA PHE A 422 -58.16 24.43 33.88
C PHE A 422 -59.63 24.00 33.74
N ILE A 423 -60.30 24.55 32.74
CA ILE A 423 -61.71 24.24 32.47
C ILE A 423 -61.76 23.08 31.47
N ASP A 424 -62.62 22.11 31.76
CA ASP A 424 -62.94 21.04 30.82
C ASP A 424 -63.83 21.61 29.71
N GLY A 425 -63.32 21.64 28.48
CA GLY A 425 -64.03 22.25 27.35
C GLY A 425 -65.08 21.34 26.71
N GLY A 426 -65.11 20.05 27.06
CA GLY A 426 -66.09 19.12 26.49
C GLY A 426 -65.86 18.77 25.01
N GLY A 427 -64.65 19.01 24.49
CA GLY A 427 -64.17 18.41 23.24
C GLY A 427 -64.13 19.31 22.00
N ALA A 428 -64.14 20.64 22.13
CA ALA A 428 -63.82 21.50 20.99
C ALA A 428 -62.32 21.47 20.64
N PRO A 429 -61.93 21.76 19.38
CA PRO A 429 -60.53 21.98 19.01
C PRO A 429 -59.95 23.12 19.87
N ASP A 430 -58.69 22.97 20.33
CA ASP A 430 -57.97 23.92 21.20
C ASP A 430 -58.40 24.00 22.68
N GLU A 431 -59.26 23.09 23.13
CA GLU A 431 -59.66 22.98 24.55
C GLU A 431 -58.99 21.80 25.27
N PHE A 432 -59.00 21.84 26.61
CA PHE A 432 -58.60 20.70 27.43
C PHE A 432 -59.69 19.63 27.43
N GLN A 433 -59.30 18.38 27.24
CA GLN A 433 -60.14 17.23 27.58
C GLN A 433 -59.72 16.72 28.95
N LEU A 434 -60.49 17.11 29.96
CA LEU A 434 -60.22 16.75 31.35
C LEU A 434 -61.23 15.72 31.83
N SER A 435 -60.93 15.07 32.94
CA SER A 435 -61.92 14.31 33.72
C SER A 435 -62.84 15.20 34.57
N GLY A 436 -62.97 16.48 34.21
CA GLY A 436 -63.65 17.57 34.92
C GLY A 436 -62.71 18.74 35.25
N ASN A 437 -63.27 19.91 35.51
CA ASN A 437 -62.51 21.13 35.84
C ASN A 437 -61.48 20.88 36.95
N PHE A 438 -60.33 21.52 36.81
CA PHE A 438 -59.21 21.38 37.73
C PHE A 438 -58.73 22.74 38.21
N LEU A 439 -58.88 22.99 39.52
CA LEU A 439 -58.34 24.15 40.22
C LEU A 439 -57.11 23.72 41.04
N PRO A 440 -55.92 23.64 40.43
CA PRO A 440 -54.70 23.28 41.12
C PRO A 440 -54.32 24.27 42.22
N GLN A 441 -53.88 23.74 43.35
CA GLN A 441 -53.22 24.46 44.42
C GLN A 441 -51.71 24.58 44.19
N ASN A 442 -51.02 25.17 45.15
CA ASN A 442 -49.57 25.29 45.10
C ASN A 442 -48.90 23.92 45.10
N ASN A 443 -48.04 23.66 44.10
CA ASN A 443 -47.36 22.39 43.83
C ASN A 443 -48.20 21.26 43.25
N ASP A 444 -49.47 21.50 42.95
CA ASP A 444 -50.28 20.55 42.21
C ASP A 444 -49.72 20.38 40.79
N THR A 445 -49.87 19.17 40.27
CA THR A 445 -49.40 18.84 38.93
C THR A 445 -50.47 18.14 38.11
N ILE A 446 -50.52 18.45 36.83
CA ILE A 446 -51.32 17.73 35.84
C ILE A 446 -50.44 17.35 34.66
N THR A 447 -50.61 16.13 34.16
CA THR A 447 -49.88 15.62 33.01
C THR A 447 -50.82 15.53 31.83
N PHE A 448 -50.43 16.15 30.74
CA PHE A 448 -51.13 16.10 29.47
C PHE A 448 -50.36 15.30 28.43
N VAL A 449 -51.08 14.79 27.44
CA VAL A 449 -50.52 14.34 26.16
C VAL A 449 -51.16 15.14 25.04
N TRP A 450 -50.33 15.64 24.12
CA TRP A 450 -50.81 16.29 22.90
C TRP A 450 -51.33 15.24 21.91
N ASP A 451 -52.61 15.33 21.54
CA ASP A 451 -53.19 14.56 20.44
C ASP A 451 -53.36 15.46 19.21
N ALA A 452 -52.47 15.29 18.24
CA ALA A 452 -52.50 16.05 17.00
C ALA A 452 -53.70 15.70 16.11
N GLY A 453 -54.34 14.54 16.31
CA GLY A 453 -55.51 14.12 15.54
C GLY A 453 -56.77 14.88 15.92
N THR A 454 -56.96 15.15 17.22
CA THR A 454 -58.09 15.93 17.74
C THR A 454 -57.75 17.39 18.02
N THR A 455 -56.47 17.77 17.93
CA THR A 455 -55.95 19.11 18.27
C THR A 455 -56.28 19.52 19.71
N THR A 456 -56.15 18.57 20.64
CA THR A 456 -56.45 18.80 22.07
C THR A 456 -55.33 18.29 22.98
N TRP A 457 -55.28 18.88 24.18
CA TRP A 457 -54.48 18.36 25.29
C TRP A 457 -55.33 17.41 26.12
N LEU A 458 -54.93 16.14 26.15
CA LEU A 458 -55.62 15.07 26.86
C LEU A 458 -55.03 14.91 28.27
N GLU A 459 -55.88 14.96 29.30
CA GLU A 459 -55.45 14.60 30.66
C GLU A 459 -55.02 13.14 30.72
N VAL A 460 -53.82 12.88 31.22
CA VAL A 460 -53.33 11.52 31.52
C VAL A 460 -53.34 11.25 33.01
N ALA A 461 -52.99 12.25 33.83
CA ALA A 461 -52.97 12.13 35.27
C ALA A 461 -53.02 13.50 35.95
N ARG A 462 -53.61 13.57 37.15
CA ARG A 462 -53.52 14.71 38.05
C ARG A 462 -53.06 14.28 39.44
N ARG A 463 -52.32 15.16 40.11
CA ARG A 463 -51.94 15.03 41.51
C ARG A 463 -52.33 16.30 42.23
N ASN A 464 -53.22 16.14 43.20
CA ASN A 464 -53.60 17.15 44.18
C ASN A 464 -52.74 16.86 45.41
N ASN A 465 -51.66 17.62 45.59
CA ASN A 465 -50.62 17.33 46.57
C ASN A 465 -50.90 17.95 47.93
#